data_AF-A0A352QT12-F1
#
_entry.id   AF-A0A352QT12-F1
#
_cell.length_a   1.000
_cell.length_b   1.000
_cell.length_c   1.000
_cell.angle_alpha   90.00
_cell.angle_beta   90.00
_cell.angle_gamma   90.00
#
_symmetry.space_group_name_H-M   'P 1'
#
loop_
_entity.id
_entity.type
_entity.pdbx_description
1 polymer ?
#
loop_
_entity_poly.entity_id
_entity_poly.type
_entity_poly.pdbx_seq_one_letter_code
_entity_poly.pdbx_strand_id
1 'polypeptide(L)'
;MKNVRAFRGLALTGVAALGLIAMTPAVAESDFDIGANPSVDARVDFEVIIPRFISFQVGSTGTTVDLVQFDVVDPTTGTPVARSNGGALTVDLLGNIGDIQIEAATTTLVNGAGDSLAWDEIDTTTADAGFPAPTLADGAIAPVTVSPAGLGRIVDRTSTWTYTYANSALVGAGTYQGTVTYTASAP
;
A
#
# COMPACT_ATOMS: atom_id res chain seq x y z
N MET A 1 -52.27 6.17 50.38
CA MET A 1 -52.91 4.94 49.85
C MET A 1 -51.86 4.17 49.08
N LYS A 2 -51.72 2.89 49.41
CA LYS A 2 -50.60 1.99 49.11
C LYS A 2 -50.99 1.14 47.91
N ASN A 3 -50.25 1.18 46.80
CA ASN A 3 -50.39 0.21 45.71
C ASN A 3 -49.05 -0.50 45.47
N VAL A 4 -49.00 -1.71 46.01
CA VAL A 4 -47.97 -2.73 45.82
C VAL A 4 -48.16 -3.37 44.45
N ARG A 5 -47.08 -3.61 43.69
CA ARG A 5 -47.08 -4.55 42.55
C ARG A 5 -46.02 -5.62 42.78
N ALA A 6 -46.48 -6.87 42.70
CA ALA A 6 -45.82 -8.06 43.19
C ALA A 6 -44.65 -8.51 42.29
N PHE A 7 -43.52 -8.83 42.90
CA PHE A 7 -42.49 -9.68 42.31
C PHE A 7 -42.86 -11.14 42.57
N ARG A 8 -43.06 -11.94 41.51
CA ARG A 8 -43.12 -13.40 41.60
C ARG A 8 -41.97 -13.98 40.81
N GLY A 9 -41.03 -14.58 41.54
CA GLY A 9 -39.95 -15.36 40.97
C GLY A 9 -40.45 -16.66 40.35
N LEU A 10 -39.85 -17.03 39.22
CA LEU A 10 -39.86 -18.40 38.71
C LEU A 10 -38.40 -18.82 38.57
N ALA A 11 -37.96 -19.69 39.48
CA ALA A 11 -36.70 -20.41 39.37
C ALA A 11 -36.88 -21.53 38.34
N LEU A 12 -36.02 -21.56 37.31
CA LEU A 12 -35.82 -22.73 36.49
C LEU A 12 -34.31 -22.99 36.38
N THR A 13 -33.85 -23.91 37.22
CA THR A 13 -32.52 -24.51 37.19
C THR A 13 -32.49 -25.57 36.08
N GLY A 14 -31.73 -25.30 35.02
CA GLY A 14 -31.43 -26.25 33.96
C GLY A 14 -30.14 -25.82 33.25
N VAL A 15 -29.02 -26.42 33.62
CA VAL A 15 -27.70 -26.17 33.04
C VAL A 15 -27.54 -27.05 31.79
N ALA A 16 -27.56 -26.43 30.62
CA ALA A 16 -26.99 -26.96 29.37
C ALA A 16 -26.28 -25.80 28.68
N ALA A 17 -24.97 -25.91 28.48
CA ALA A 17 -24.12 -24.80 28.08
C ALA A 17 -23.56 -24.97 26.65
N LEU A 18 -23.38 -23.80 26.02
CA LEU A 18 -22.46 -23.43 24.94
C LEU A 18 -23.01 -23.42 23.51
N GLY A 19 -23.13 -22.18 23.01
CA GLY A 19 -23.62 -21.81 21.69
C GLY A 19 -24.52 -20.56 21.68
N LEU A 20 -24.54 -19.76 22.75
CA LEU A 20 -25.33 -18.53 22.79
C LEU A 20 -24.56 -17.43 22.05
N ILE A 21 -24.92 -17.21 20.77
CA ILE A 21 -24.65 -15.93 20.13
C ILE A 21 -25.46 -14.91 20.94
N ALA A 22 -24.77 -14.12 21.76
CA ALA A 22 -25.40 -13.06 22.53
C ALA A 22 -25.93 -12.00 21.54
N MET A 23 -27.19 -12.15 21.13
CA MET A 23 -27.95 -11.08 20.50
C MET A 23 -28.18 -10.03 21.59
N THR A 24 -27.34 -9.01 21.64
CA THR A 24 -27.58 -7.83 22.46
C THR A 24 -28.88 -7.18 21.96
N PRO A 25 -29.94 -7.10 22.77
CA PRO A 25 -31.16 -6.43 22.32
C PRO A 25 -30.84 -4.95 22.12
N ALA A 26 -30.98 -4.45 20.90
CA ALA A 26 -30.95 -3.02 20.62
C ALA A 26 -32.23 -2.40 21.20
N VAL A 27 -32.11 -1.74 22.35
CA VAL A 27 -33.21 -0.99 22.95
C VAL A 27 -33.09 0.45 22.47
N ALA A 28 -34.14 1.01 21.87
CA ALA A 28 -34.17 2.41 21.48
C ALA A 28 -34.25 3.31 22.72
N GLU A 29 -33.44 4.37 22.79
CA GLU A 29 -33.59 5.40 23.81
C GLU A 29 -34.87 6.20 23.54
N SER A 30 -35.64 6.47 24.58
CA SER A 30 -36.86 7.28 24.52
C SER A 30 -37.01 8.07 25.81
N ASP A 31 -37.39 9.34 25.69
CA ASP A 31 -37.65 10.22 26.83
C ASP A 31 -39.02 10.90 26.68
N PHE A 32 -39.64 11.22 27.80
CA PHE A 32 -41.01 11.69 27.87
C PHE A 32 -41.22 12.63 29.05
N ASP A 33 -41.65 13.87 28.75
CA ASP A 33 -41.88 14.91 29.74
C ASP A 33 -43.29 15.54 29.59
N ILE A 34 -43.90 15.92 30.71
CA ILE A 34 -45.22 16.57 30.79
C ILE A 34 -45.13 17.72 31.79
N GLY A 35 -45.43 18.95 31.34
CA GLY A 35 -45.46 20.14 32.20
C GLY A 35 -45.80 21.41 31.44
N ALA A 36 -45.61 22.57 32.06
CA ALA A 36 -45.87 23.87 31.41
C ALA A 36 -44.86 24.19 30.28
N ASN A 37 -43.66 23.61 30.32
CA ASN A 37 -42.61 23.73 29.29
C ASN A 37 -41.83 22.40 29.17
N PRO A 38 -42.36 21.36 28.52
CA PRO A 38 -41.71 20.06 28.46
C PRO A 38 -40.50 20.06 27.51
N SER A 39 -39.46 19.31 27.84
CA SER A 39 -38.25 19.11 27.01
C SER A 39 -37.72 17.69 27.21
N VAL A 40 -37.38 17.01 26.12
CA VAL A 40 -36.92 15.61 26.13
C VAL A 40 -35.73 15.42 25.20
N ASP A 41 -34.85 14.48 25.54
CA ASP A 41 -33.67 14.12 24.75
C ASP A 41 -33.66 12.63 24.41
N ALA A 42 -33.24 12.28 23.19
CA ALA A 42 -32.95 10.89 22.80
C ALA A 42 -31.69 10.87 21.95
N ARG A 43 -30.76 9.94 22.23
CA ARG A 43 -29.46 9.86 21.57
C ARG A 43 -29.37 8.62 20.69
N VAL A 44 -28.51 8.73 19.67
CA VAL A 44 -28.06 7.61 18.83
C VAL A 44 -26.55 7.67 18.73
N ASP A 45 -25.91 6.51 18.81
CA ASP A 45 -24.47 6.37 18.62
C ASP A 45 -24.17 6.02 17.16
N PHE A 46 -23.10 6.60 16.62
CA PHE A 46 -22.64 6.33 15.25
C PHE A 46 -21.29 5.61 15.28
N GLU A 47 -21.15 4.56 14.49
CA GLU A 47 -19.89 3.84 14.29
C GLU A 47 -19.56 3.75 12.80
N VAL A 48 -18.31 4.00 12.45
CA VAL A 48 -17.78 3.84 11.08
C VAL A 48 -16.50 3.00 11.15
N ILE A 49 -16.51 1.85 10.48
CA ILE A 49 -15.36 0.94 10.40
C ILE A 49 -14.67 1.15 9.05
N ILE A 50 -13.40 1.58 9.08
CA ILE A 50 -12.57 1.79 7.90
C ILE A 50 -11.47 0.71 7.87
N PRO A 51 -11.41 -0.17 6.86
CA PRO A 51 -10.35 -1.16 6.76
C PRO A 51 -9.01 -0.51 6.37
N ARG A 52 -7.91 -1.20 6.65
CA ARG A 52 -6.58 -0.83 6.16
C ARG A 52 -6.47 -1.19 4.68
N PHE A 53 -5.81 -0.35 3.89
CA PHE A 53 -5.53 -0.63 2.49
C PHE A 53 -4.20 0.00 2.03
N ILE A 54 -3.64 -0.59 0.98
CA ILE A 54 -2.56 -0.02 0.16
C ILE A 54 -2.96 -0.27 -1.30
N SER A 55 -2.84 0.75 -2.14
CA SER A 55 -2.87 0.67 -3.60
C SER A 55 -1.53 1.19 -4.09
N PHE A 56 -0.83 0.38 -4.88
CA PHE A 56 0.49 0.71 -5.39
C PHE A 56 0.57 0.32 -6.86
N GLN A 57 1.00 1.27 -7.68
CA GLN A 57 1.12 1.11 -9.12
C GLN A 57 2.47 1.67 -9.57
N VAL A 58 3.17 0.91 -10.41
CA VAL A 58 4.38 1.34 -11.12
C VAL A 58 4.13 1.16 -12.61
N GLY A 59 4.19 2.24 -13.37
CA GLY A 59 3.97 2.24 -14.82
C GLY A 59 2.49 2.31 -15.24
N SER A 60 2.19 1.75 -16.41
CA SER A 60 0.89 1.81 -17.06
C SER A 60 -0.23 1.16 -16.24
N THR A 61 -1.47 1.58 -16.48
CA THR A 61 -2.65 1.02 -15.79
C THR A 61 -3.01 -0.35 -16.36
N GLY A 62 -3.41 -1.28 -15.47
CA GLY A 62 -3.92 -2.60 -15.86
C GLY A 62 -3.02 -3.75 -15.42
N THR A 63 -2.97 -4.82 -16.23
CA THR A 63 -2.24 -6.07 -15.91
C THR A 63 -0.90 -6.19 -16.65
N THR A 64 -0.50 -5.15 -17.38
CA THR A 64 0.69 -5.16 -18.22
C THR A 64 1.91 -4.83 -17.37
N VAL A 65 2.98 -5.59 -17.52
CA VAL A 65 4.30 -5.21 -16.99
C VAL A 65 4.97 -4.34 -18.05
N ASP A 66 5.31 -3.10 -17.70
CA ASP A 66 5.99 -2.19 -18.61
C ASP A 66 7.42 -2.65 -18.88
N LEU A 67 7.79 -2.70 -20.17
CA LEU A 67 9.18 -2.94 -20.57
C LEU A 67 9.97 -1.63 -20.46
N VAL A 68 11.07 -1.64 -19.71
CA VAL A 68 12.09 -0.57 -19.73
C VAL A 68 13.24 -1.04 -20.61
N GLN A 69 13.35 -0.50 -21.82
CA GLN A 69 14.36 -0.89 -22.80
C GLN A 69 15.42 0.20 -22.97
N PHE A 70 16.67 -0.24 -23.17
CA PHE A 70 17.80 0.62 -23.49
C PHE A 70 18.46 0.12 -24.77
N ASP A 71 18.44 0.93 -25.82
CA ASP A 71 19.11 0.60 -27.08
C ASP A 71 20.51 1.22 -27.10
N VAL A 72 21.52 0.39 -26.78
CA VAL A 72 22.92 0.81 -26.78
C VAL A 72 23.46 0.80 -28.21
N VAL A 73 23.79 1.97 -28.74
CA VAL A 73 24.34 2.12 -30.11
C VAL A 73 25.82 1.76 -30.14
N ASP A 74 26.60 2.23 -29.16
CA ASP A 74 28.02 1.94 -29.00
C ASP A 74 28.34 1.62 -27.54
N PRO A 75 28.58 0.33 -27.21
CA PRO A 75 28.86 -0.11 -25.84
C PRO A 75 30.25 0.31 -25.34
N THR A 76 31.11 0.89 -26.20
CA THR A 76 32.48 1.27 -25.82
C THR A 76 32.61 2.69 -25.29
N THR A 77 31.52 3.48 -25.33
CA THR A 77 31.54 4.91 -25.01
C THR A 77 31.57 5.22 -23.52
N GLY A 78 31.17 4.29 -22.64
CA GLY A 78 31.05 4.58 -21.21
C GLY A 78 29.95 5.60 -20.87
N THR A 79 29.10 5.95 -21.84
CA THR A 79 28.13 7.04 -21.71
C THR A 79 26.76 6.49 -21.34
N PRO A 80 26.08 7.09 -20.34
CA PRO A 80 24.74 6.65 -19.94
C PRO A 80 23.72 6.73 -21.08
N VAL A 81 22.87 5.71 -21.13
CA VAL A 81 21.82 5.53 -22.13
C VAL A 81 20.45 5.66 -21.45
N ALA A 82 19.67 6.64 -21.88
CA ALA A 82 18.29 6.80 -21.43
C ALA A 82 17.40 5.68 -21.99
N ARG A 83 16.29 5.40 -21.31
CA ARG A 83 15.25 4.49 -21.81
C ARG A 83 14.84 4.87 -23.24
N SER A 84 14.84 3.92 -24.17
CA SER A 84 14.59 4.15 -25.60
C SER A 84 13.12 3.98 -26.01
N ASN A 85 12.36 3.17 -25.27
CA ASN A 85 10.97 2.83 -25.60
C ASN A 85 9.92 3.64 -24.84
N GLY A 86 10.30 4.77 -24.23
CA GLY A 86 9.38 5.64 -23.49
C GLY A 86 10.12 6.61 -22.57
N GLY A 87 9.36 7.41 -21.81
CA GLY A 87 9.89 8.29 -20.77
C GLY A 87 9.97 7.63 -19.39
N ALA A 88 9.93 8.47 -18.35
CA ALA A 88 9.76 8.03 -16.98
C ALA A 88 8.45 7.22 -16.80
N LEU A 89 8.45 6.28 -15.84
CA LEU A 89 7.25 5.56 -15.42
C LEU A 89 6.53 6.32 -14.33
N THR A 90 5.22 6.51 -14.45
CA THR A 90 4.39 7.05 -13.37
C THR A 90 4.32 6.06 -12.22
N VAL A 91 4.34 6.55 -10.98
CA VAL A 91 4.20 5.73 -9.79
C VAL A 91 3.19 6.37 -8.86
N ASP A 92 2.18 5.60 -8.48
CA ASP A 92 1.09 6.03 -7.63
C ASP A 92 1.04 5.16 -6.37
N LEU A 93 0.94 5.81 -5.21
CA LEU A 93 0.83 5.15 -3.92
C LEU A 93 -0.27 5.81 -3.08
N LEU A 94 -1.25 5.00 -2.70
CA LEU A 94 -2.33 5.39 -1.82
C LEU A 94 -2.46 4.39 -0.68
N GLY A 95 -2.54 4.86 0.57
CA GLY A 95 -2.80 4.00 1.71
C GLY A 95 -3.17 4.78 2.96
N ASN A 96 -3.83 4.12 3.92
CA ASN A 96 -4.32 4.75 5.15
C ASN A 96 -3.64 4.25 6.44
N ILE A 97 -2.43 3.75 6.31
CA ILE A 97 -1.76 3.01 7.38
C ILE A 97 -0.67 3.79 8.12
N GLY A 98 -0.32 4.99 7.66
CA GLY A 98 0.85 5.74 8.09
C GLY A 98 1.97 5.59 7.05
N ASP A 99 3.20 5.49 7.52
CA ASP A 99 4.34 5.19 6.66
C ASP A 99 4.13 3.88 5.90
N ILE A 100 4.62 3.85 4.66
CA ILE A 100 4.59 2.68 3.78
C ILE A 100 6.03 2.40 3.35
N GLN A 101 6.48 1.15 3.46
CA GLN A 101 7.76 0.73 2.92
C GLN A 101 7.59 0.22 1.50
N ILE A 102 8.56 0.54 0.65
CA ILE A 102 8.67 0.00 -0.69
C ILE A 102 9.94 -0.82 -0.76
N GLU A 103 9.75 -2.11 -0.93
CA GLU A 103 10.81 -3.09 -1.18
C GLU A 103 10.96 -3.30 -2.69
N ALA A 104 12.18 -3.58 -3.13
CA ALA A 104 12.46 -4.01 -4.49
C ALA A 104 13.22 -5.35 -4.44
N ALA A 105 12.87 -6.25 -5.34
CA ALA A 105 13.58 -7.49 -5.56
C ALA A 105 13.86 -7.66 -7.05
N THR A 106 15.08 -8.05 -7.39
CA THR A 106 15.56 -8.18 -8.76
C THR A 106 15.79 -9.65 -9.12
N THR A 107 15.50 -10.03 -10.36
CA THR A 107 16.08 -11.24 -10.96
C THR A 107 17.39 -10.87 -11.64
N THR A 108 18.33 -11.79 -11.84
CA THR A 108 19.54 -11.50 -12.62
C THR A 108 19.19 -11.05 -14.05
N LEU A 109 19.85 -9.99 -14.54
CA LEU A 109 19.80 -9.62 -15.95
C LEU A 109 20.71 -10.58 -16.73
N VAL A 110 20.13 -11.45 -17.56
CA VAL A 110 20.89 -12.46 -18.30
C VAL A 110 20.57 -12.43 -19.79
N ASN A 111 21.58 -12.69 -20.63
CA ASN A 111 21.39 -12.85 -22.07
C ASN A 111 21.17 -14.32 -22.45
N GLY A 112 20.88 -14.58 -23.73
CA GLY A 112 20.68 -15.94 -24.25
C GLY A 112 21.93 -16.83 -24.25
N ALA A 113 23.12 -16.25 -24.05
CA ALA A 113 24.40 -16.96 -23.96
C ALA A 113 24.80 -17.30 -22.50
N GLY A 114 24.08 -16.77 -21.51
CA GLY A 114 24.36 -16.97 -20.08
C GLY A 114 25.26 -15.90 -19.45
N ASP A 115 25.63 -14.85 -20.19
CA ASP A 115 26.31 -13.69 -19.60
C ASP A 115 25.32 -12.90 -18.74
N SER A 116 25.82 -12.28 -17.66
CA SER A 116 25.04 -11.45 -16.75
C SER A 116 25.46 -9.98 -16.82
N LEU A 117 24.48 -9.09 -16.64
CA LEU A 117 24.68 -7.66 -16.42
C LEU A 117 24.28 -7.31 -14.98
N ALA A 118 25.07 -6.49 -14.29
CA ALA A 118 24.78 -6.09 -12.93
C ALA A 118 23.64 -5.05 -12.88
N TRP A 119 22.74 -5.15 -11.92
CA TRP A 119 21.71 -4.13 -11.69
C TRP A 119 22.27 -2.77 -11.26
N ASP A 120 23.49 -2.72 -10.75
CA ASP A 120 24.20 -1.47 -10.43
C ASP A 120 24.46 -0.60 -11.67
N GLU A 121 24.32 -1.16 -12.88
CA GLU A 121 24.35 -0.40 -14.13
C GLU A 121 23.00 0.26 -14.46
N ILE A 122 21.95 0.05 -13.67
CA ILE A 122 20.61 0.63 -13.89
C ILE A 122 20.29 1.63 -12.77
N ASP A 123 20.51 2.90 -13.06
CA ASP A 123 20.14 3.99 -12.16
C ASP A 123 18.64 4.24 -12.19
N THR A 124 18.06 4.48 -11.01
CA THR A 124 16.65 4.88 -10.85
C THR A 124 16.57 6.19 -10.06
N THR A 125 15.84 7.16 -10.60
CA THR A 125 15.62 8.47 -9.94
C THR A 125 14.14 8.78 -9.84
N THR A 126 13.72 9.57 -8.85
CA THR A 126 12.33 9.98 -8.63
C THR A 126 12.17 11.48 -8.84
N ALA A 127 10.98 11.93 -9.26
CA ALA A 127 10.63 13.35 -9.34
C ALA A 127 10.15 13.95 -8.00
N ASP A 128 9.74 13.12 -7.03
CA ASP A 128 9.34 13.53 -5.67
C ASP A 128 10.27 12.91 -4.63
N ALA A 129 11.04 13.74 -3.93
CA ALA A 129 11.93 13.30 -2.86
C ALA A 129 11.18 12.70 -1.64
N GLY A 130 9.90 13.03 -1.45
CA GLY A 130 9.02 12.41 -0.46
C GLY A 130 8.47 11.05 -0.90
N PHE A 131 8.72 10.66 -2.15
CA PHE A 131 8.42 9.34 -2.72
C PHE A 131 9.69 8.77 -3.39
N PRO A 132 10.72 8.41 -2.59
CA PRO A 132 11.97 7.84 -3.08
C PRO A 132 11.77 6.58 -3.93
N ALA A 133 12.63 6.39 -4.93
CA ALA A 133 12.73 5.13 -5.66
C ALA A 133 13.78 4.23 -4.99
N PRO A 134 13.58 2.90 -4.90
CA PRO A 134 14.62 1.97 -4.48
C PRO A 134 15.83 2.01 -5.42
N THR A 135 17.04 1.97 -4.85
CA THR A 135 18.29 1.79 -5.61
C THR A 135 18.45 0.31 -5.96
N LEU A 136 18.50 0.00 -7.25
CA LEU A 136 18.56 -1.38 -7.73
C LEU A 136 19.97 -1.97 -7.53
N ALA A 137 20.03 -3.27 -7.25
CA ALA A 137 21.27 -4.02 -7.08
C ALA A 137 21.03 -5.52 -7.32
N ASP A 138 22.10 -6.31 -7.48
CA ASP A 138 22.03 -7.76 -7.70
C ASP A 138 21.67 -8.58 -6.44
N GLY A 139 21.57 -7.92 -5.29
CA GLY A 139 21.37 -8.54 -3.98
C GLY A 139 20.27 -7.89 -3.14
N ALA A 140 20.46 -7.87 -1.83
CA ALA A 140 19.52 -7.24 -0.92
C ALA A 140 19.44 -5.73 -1.17
N ILE A 141 18.24 -5.24 -1.48
CA ILE A 141 17.96 -3.82 -1.68
C ILE A 141 17.35 -3.26 -0.40
N ALA A 142 17.87 -2.13 0.07
CA ALA A 142 17.30 -1.45 1.25
C ALA A 142 15.90 -0.90 0.92
N PRO A 143 14.88 -1.14 1.77
CA PRO A 143 13.56 -0.58 1.56
C PRO A 143 13.60 0.94 1.70
N VAL A 144 12.78 1.62 0.91
CA VAL A 144 12.58 3.05 1.02
C VAL A 144 11.24 3.33 1.71
N THR A 145 11.17 4.39 2.51
CA THR A 145 9.96 4.74 3.25
C THR A 145 9.27 5.95 2.62
N VAL A 146 7.97 5.83 2.40
CA VAL A 146 7.10 6.93 1.96
C VAL A 146 6.20 7.31 3.13
N SER A 147 6.32 8.57 3.55
CA SER A 147 5.56 9.12 4.67
C SER A 147 4.38 9.98 4.20
N PRO A 148 3.31 10.07 5.01
CA PRO A 148 2.21 11.01 4.79
C PRO A 148 2.72 12.44 4.52
N ALA A 149 2.12 13.13 3.54
CA ALA A 149 2.51 14.50 3.18
C ALA A 149 2.10 15.56 4.21
N GLY A 150 1.28 15.17 5.20
CA GLY A 150 0.78 16.05 6.26
C GLY A 150 0.46 15.28 7.54
N LEU A 151 -0.31 15.90 8.42
CA LEU A 151 -0.75 15.25 9.66
C LEU A 151 -1.76 14.13 9.34
N GLY A 152 -1.48 12.92 9.79
CA GLY A 152 -2.40 11.80 9.67
C GLY A 152 -1.72 10.50 9.26
N ARG A 153 -2.52 9.60 8.68
CA ARG A 153 -2.10 8.25 8.27
C ARG A 153 -2.27 8.00 6.78
N ILE A 154 -2.66 9.04 6.02
CA ILE A 154 -2.92 8.93 4.60
C ILE A 154 -1.64 9.24 3.83
N VAL A 155 -1.17 8.26 3.08
CA VAL A 155 -0.23 8.45 1.98
C VAL A 155 -1.08 8.54 0.73
N ASP A 156 -0.94 9.64 -0.01
CA ASP A 156 -1.51 9.86 -1.33
C ASP A 156 -0.44 10.60 -2.13
N ARG A 157 0.31 9.83 -2.93
CA ARG A 157 1.52 10.30 -3.59
C ARG A 157 1.54 9.80 -5.03
N THR A 158 1.87 10.72 -5.92
CA THR A 158 2.17 10.44 -7.33
C THR A 158 3.55 10.98 -7.64
N SER A 159 4.39 10.19 -8.31
CA SER A 159 5.70 10.58 -8.79
C SER A 159 5.95 9.98 -10.18
N THR A 160 7.13 10.23 -10.72
CA THR A 160 7.67 9.50 -11.87
C THR A 160 9.04 8.95 -11.56
N TRP A 161 9.29 7.68 -11.88
CA TRP A 161 10.60 7.05 -11.81
C TRP A 161 11.26 7.01 -13.17
N THR A 162 12.47 7.55 -13.25
CA THR A 162 13.29 7.58 -14.48
C THR A 162 14.43 6.59 -14.34
N TYR A 163 14.58 5.73 -15.36
CA TYR A 163 15.64 4.73 -15.42
C TYR A 163 16.69 5.10 -16.47
N THR A 164 17.95 4.87 -16.14
CA THR A 164 19.10 5.11 -17.03
C THR A 164 20.05 3.92 -16.94
N TYR A 165 20.52 3.42 -18.09
CA TYR A 165 21.60 2.45 -18.14
C TYR A 165 22.95 3.17 -18.14
N ALA A 166 23.82 2.91 -17.17
CA ALA A 166 25.10 3.59 -17.01
C ALA A 166 26.08 3.31 -18.16
N ASN A 167 26.05 2.09 -18.72
CA ASN A 167 26.96 1.64 -19.78
C ASN A 167 28.44 1.76 -19.39
N SER A 168 28.77 1.56 -18.11
CA SER A 168 30.13 1.66 -17.58
C SER A 168 30.91 0.35 -17.69
N ALA A 169 30.22 -0.78 -17.82
CA ALA A 169 30.83 -2.10 -17.98
C ALA A 169 30.69 -2.65 -19.41
N LEU A 170 31.80 -3.17 -19.96
CA LEU A 170 31.77 -3.94 -21.21
C LEU A 170 31.26 -5.36 -20.94
N VAL A 171 30.16 -5.73 -21.60
CA VAL A 171 29.54 -7.06 -21.49
C VAL A 171 29.40 -7.73 -22.87
N GLY A 172 29.14 -9.04 -22.88
CA GLY A 172 28.92 -9.80 -24.11
C GLY A 172 27.71 -9.28 -24.90
N ALA A 173 27.70 -9.47 -26.22
CA ALA A 173 26.57 -9.06 -27.05
C ALA A 173 25.32 -9.90 -26.73
N GLY A 174 24.16 -9.25 -26.61
CA GLY A 174 22.89 -9.93 -26.42
C GLY A 174 21.83 -9.04 -25.78
N THR A 175 20.61 -9.55 -25.71
CA THR A 175 19.52 -8.90 -24.98
C THR A 175 19.51 -9.43 -23.55
N TYR A 176 19.93 -8.59 -22.60
CA TYR A 176 19.87 -8.91 -21.17
C TYR A 176 18.47 -8.63 -20.66
N GLN A 177 17.82 -9.64 -20.10
CA GLN A 177 16.46 -9.51 -19.58
C GLN A 177 16.41 -9.94 -18.12
N GLY A 178 15.57 -9.24 -17.37
CA GLY A 178 15.34 -9.45 -15.95
C GLY A 178 14.13 -8.63 -15.52
N THR A 179 13.75 -8.75 -14.26
CA THR A 179 12.56 -8.09 -13.71
C THR A 179 12.86 -7.51 -12.34
N VAL A 180 12.32 -6.32 -12.09
CA VAL A 180 12.20 -5.76 -10.74
C VAL A 180 10.78 -5.96 -10.27
N THR A 181 10.62 -6.55 -9.08
CA THR A 181 9.35 -6.63 -8.38
C THR A 181 9.37 -5.61 -7.24
N TYR A 182 8.45 -4.65 -7.28
CA TYR A 182 8.27 -3.67 -6.21
C TYR A 182 7.10 -4.08 -5.31
N THR A 183 7.28 -4.04 -4.00
CA THR A 183 6.25 -4.39 -3.01
C THR A 183 6.05 -3.24 -2.04
N ALA A 184 4.82 -2.73 -1.94
CA ALA A 184 4.44 -1.77 -0.93
C ALA A 184 3.82 -2.48 0.29
N SER A 185 4.36 -2.24 1.47
CA SER A 185 3.97 -2.91 2.71
C SER A 185 3.87 -1.92 3.88
N ALA A 186 3.15 -2.33 4.92
CA ALA A 186 3.27 -1.64 6.20
C ALA A 186 4.68 -1.91 6.77
N PRO A 187 5.34 -0.92 7.40
CA PRO A 187 6.59 -1.14 8.12
C PRO A 187 6.45 -2.13 9.28
#